data_AF-A0A849ZAS5-F1
#
_entry.id   AF-A0A849ZAS5-F1
#
_cell.length_a   1.000
_cell.length_b   1.000
_cell.length_c   1.000
_cell.angle_alpha   90.00
_cell.angle_beta   90.00
_cell.angle_gamma   90.00
#
_symmetry.space_group_name_H-M   'P 1'
#
loop_
_entity.id
_entity.type
_entity.pdbx_description
1 polymer ?
#
loop_
_entity_poly.entity_id
_entity_poly.type
_entity_poly.pdbx_seq_one_letter_code
_entity_poly.pdbx_strand_id
1 'polypeptide(L)'
;LLVVLGVRFYRSVAPFWHLPRGNFEKARRLFLWMTGSWFKTTRRTGVLGAAACDQFLGRYEDALVALRSLPYDDLDKAMKSAVDTGIGSALSSLERDPREVRERFERAAAFGRYPEILLGIAHAELSLGRPGQAQRLFDEAMNMPSGGSIKLSGSGTGTLRYSGFVEQDTKLQAGWFLARVGRTDEAVALLEEAADWPIQSSMNDEAKKRLAGLPRPPSHDDDDPPPVSTGAVVIDSWPPGPLRR
;
A
#
# COMPACT_ATOMS: atom_id res chain seq x y z
N LEU A 1 -38.37 18.10 2.10
CA LEU A 1 -37.89 16.74 2.44
C LEU A 1 -37.06 16.11 1.31
N LEU A 2 -37.59 16.01 0.08
CA LEU A 2 -36.90 15.41 -1.08
C LEU A 2 -35.55 16.07 -1.42
N VAL A 3 -35.46 17.40 -1.38
CA VAL A 3 -34.19 18.12 -1.61
C VAL A 3 -33.13 17.78 -0.55
N VAL A 4 -33.53 17.66 0.72
CA VAL A 4 -32.62 17.31 1.83
C VAL A 4 -32.12 15.86 1.71
N LEU A 5 -33.00 14.94 1.31
CA LEU A 5 -32.63 13.54 1.02
C LEU A 5 -31.71 13.44 -0.19
N GLY A 6 -31.99 14.18 -1.28
CA GLY A 6 -31.16 14.23 -2.47
C GLY A 6 -29.75 14.75 -2.19
N VAL A 7 -29.61 15.83 -1.42
CA VAL A 7 -28.31 16.39 -1.01
C VAL A 7 -27.53 15.40 -0.13
N ARG A 8 -28.19 14.70 0.79
CA ARG A 8 -27.56 13.67 1.63
C ARG A 8 -27.09 12.46 0.82
N PHE A 9 -27.91 11.99 -0.12
CA PHE A 9 -27.55 10.90 -1.02
C PHE A 9 -26.35 11.28 -1.88
N TYR A 10 -26.41 12.44 -2.54
CA TYR A 10 -25.30 12.97 -3.34
C TYR A 10 -24.01 13.04 -2.52
N ARG A 11 -24.04 13.61 -1.32
CA ARG A 11 -22.85 13.71 -0.45
C ARG A 11 -22.28 12.37 0.01
N SER A 12 -23.10 11.33 0.08
CA SER A 12 -22.66 9.98 0.47
C SER A 12 -21.99 9.24 -0.68
N VAL A 13 -22.35 9.56 -1.93
CA VAL A 13 -21.77 8.94 -3.13
C VAL A 13 -20.64 9.77 -3.73
N ALA A 14 -20.67 11.09 -3.56
CA ALA A 14 -19.68 12.05 -4.08
C ALA A 14 -18.21 11.72 -3.78
N PRO A 15 -17.80 11.21 -2.59
CA PRO A 15 -16.40 10.85 -2.35
C PRO A 15 -15.85 9.88 -3.40
N PHE A 16 -16.66 8.91 -3.81
CA PHE A 16 -16.28 7.87 -4.76
C PHE A 16 -16.11 8.39 -6.19
N TRP A 17 -16.67 9.56 -6.52
CA TRP A 17 -16.39 10.25 -7.77
C TRP A 17 -15.06 11.01 -7.73
N HIS A 18 -14.63 11.45 -6.56
CA HIS A 18 -13.40 12.25 -6.41
C HIS A 18 -12.13 11.39 -6.38
N LEU A 19 -12.21 10.20 -5.79
CA LEU A 19 -11.07 9.32 -5.63
C LEU A 19 -10.42 8.86 -6.96
N PRO A 20 -11.14 8.38 -8.00
CA PRO A 20 -10.52 8.01 -9.28
C PRO A 20 -9.88 9.18 -10.03
N ARG A 21 -10.13 10.43 -9.60
CA ARG A 21 -9.57 11.64 -10.18
C ARG A 21 -8.39 12.20 -9.37
N GLY A 22 -7.90 11.45 -8.38
CA GLY A 22 -6.82 11.91 -7.48
C GLY A 22 -7.23 13.05 -6.54
N ASN A 23 -8.52 13.39 -6.44
CA ASN A 23 -8.98 14.48 -5.59
C ASN A 23 -9.14 14.04 -4.13
N PHE A 24 -8.08 13.48 -3.54
CA PHE A 24 -8.10 12.82 -2.23
C PHE A 24 -8.51 13.77 -1.10
N GLU A 25 -8.05 15.01 -1.11
CA GLU A 25 -8.46 16.01 -0.11
C GLU A 25 -9.96 16.28 -0.12
N LYS A 26 -10.55 16.36 -1.32
CA LYS A 26 -11.98 16.59 -1.46
C LYS A 26 -12.78 15.35 -1.07
N ALA A 27 -12.32 14.17 -1.48
CA ALA A 27 -12.91 12.90 -1.07
C ALA A 27 -12.86 12.73 0.45
N ARG A 28 -11.71 13.01 1.07
CA ARG A 28 -11.49 12.97 2.52
C ARG A 28 -12.48 13.85 3.26
N ARG A 29 -12.66 15.12 2.85
CA ARG A 29 -13.64 16.01 3.48
C ARG A 29 -15.07 15.46 3.42
N LEU A 30 -15.44 14.82 2.33
CA LEU A 30 -16.77 14.20 2.18
C LEU A 30 -16.91 12.95 3.05
N PHE A 31 -15.87 12.12 3.16
CA PHE A 31 -15.86 10.99 4.08
C PHE A 31 -15.90 11.41 5.54
N LEU A 32 -15.15 12.44 5.93
CA LEU A 32 -15.24 13.04 7.27
C LEU A 32 -16.66 13.55 7.56
N TRP A 33 -17.33 14.16 6.59
CA TRP A 33 -18.73 14.53 6.73
C TRP A 33 -19.65 13.31 6.98
N MET A 34 -19.39 12.17 6.33
CA MET A 34 -20.14 10.92 6.55
C MET A 34 -20.00 10.37 7.97
N THR A 35 -18.92 10.70 8.69
CA THR A 35 -18.75 10.28 10.10
C THR A 35 -19.83 10.86 11.02
N GLY A 36 -20.40 12.02 10.67
CA GLY A 36 -21.54 12.63 11.37
C GLY A 36 -22.88 11.94 11.11
N SER A 37 -22.94 10.88 10.30
CA SER A 37 -24.18 10.15 10.03
C SER A 37 -24.72 9.45 11.28
N TRP A 38 -26.04 9.41 11.39
CA TRP A 38 -26.78 8.59 12.36
C TRP A 38 -26.74 7.08 12.04
N PHE A 39 -26.43 6.69 10.80
CA PHE A 39 -26.32 5.31 10.40
C PHE A 39 -24.91 4.81 10.71
N LYS A 40 -24.80 3.81 11.60
CA LYS A 40 -23.51 3.23 12.04
C LYS A 40 -22.64 2.80 10.85
N THR A 41 -23.22 2.13 9.86
CA THR A 41 -22.50 1.68 8.66
C THR A 41 -21.92 2.86 7.88
N THR A 42 -22.72 3.90 7.61
CA THR A 42 -22.25 5.10 6.91
C THR A 42 -21.13 5.81 7.66
N ARG A 43 -21.23 5.89 9.00
CA ARG A 43 -20.18 6.47 9.84
C ARG A 43 -18.87 5.70 9.70
N ARG A 44 -18.93 4.36 9.80
CA ARG A 44 -17.76 3.47 9.66
C ARG A 44 -17.14 3.56 8.25
N THR A 45 -17.96 3.57 7.21
CA THR A 45 -17.51 3.81 5.84
C THR A 45 -16.85 5.17 5.70
N GLY A 46 -17.38 6.20 6.38
CA GLY A 46 -16.76 7.52 6.45
C GLY A 46 -15.36 7.50 7.06
N VAL A 47 -15.19 6.83 8.21
CA VAL A 47 -13.87 6.71 8.85
C VAL A 47 -12.90 5.95 7.96
N LEU A 48 -13.30 4.80 7.43
CA LEU A 48 -12.47 3.97 6.56
C LEU A 48 -12.07 4.70 5.27
N GLY A 49 -13.02 5.39 4.63
CA GLY A 49 -12.75 6.17 3.43
C GLY A 49 -11.85 7.39 3.68
N ALA A 50 -12.00 8.06 4.83
CA ALA A 50 -11.12 9.15 5.22
C ALA A 50 -9.69 8.64 5.48
N ALA A 51 -9.54 7.52 6.19
CA ALA A 51 -8.25 6.89 6.44
C ALA A 51 -7.55 6.45 5.15
N ALA A 52 -8.30 5.88 4.19
CA ALA A 52 -7.76 5.55 2.88
C ALA A 52 -7.28 6.80 2.12
N CYS A 53 -8.02 7.91 2.19
CA CYS A 53 -7.55 9.18 1.62
C CYS A 53 -6.27 9.68 2.30
N ASP A 54 -6.18 9.54 3.62
CA ASP A 54 -4.99 9.90 4.38
C ASP A 54 -3.77 9.07 3.97
N GLN A 55 -3.95 7.77 3.70
CA GLN A 55 -2.88 6.94 3.10
C GLN A 55 -2.47 7.44 1.71
N PHE A 56 -3.41 7.72 0.81
CA PHE A 56 -3.08 8.29 -0.51
C PHE A 56 -2.36 9.63 -0.41
N LEU A 57 -2.58 10.40 0.67
CA LEU A 57 -1.92 11.67 0.94
C LEU A 57 -0.63 11.53 1.76
N GLY A 58 -0.19 10.32 2.10
CA GLY A 58 1.02 10.07 2.90
C GLY A 58 0.87 10.37 4.40
N ARG A 59 -0.36 10.60 4.88
CA ARG A 59 -0.70 10.88 6.29
C ARG A 59 -0.96 9.58 7.04
N TYR A 60 0.04 8.70 7.07
CA TYR A 60 -0.11 7.34 7.61
C TYR A 60 -0.46 7.30 9.10
N GLU A 61 0.04 8.26 9.89
CA GLU A 61 -0.29 8.38 11.32
C GLU A 61 -1.78 8.70 11.54
N ASP A 62 -2.31 9.66 10.79
CA ASP A 62 -3.73 10.04 10.84
C ASP A 62 -4.62 8.85 10.46
N ALA A 63 -4.22 8.10 9.43
CA ALA A 63 -4.89 6.87 9.01
C ALA A 63 -4.88 5.81 10.13
N LEU A 64 -3.74 5.59 10.81
CA LEU A 64 -3.64 4.64 11.92
C LEU A 64 -4.56 5.02 13.08
N VAL A 65 -4.56 6.28 13.48
CA VAL A 65 -5.42 6.78 14.57
C VAL A 65 -6.90 6.55 14.21
N ALA A 66 -7.29 6.92 12.99
CA ALA A 66 -8.66 6.75 12.52
C ALA A 66 -9.09 5.27 12.50
N LEU A 67 -8.27 4.38 11.93
CA LEU A 67 -8.59 2.96 11.81
C LEU A 67 -8.66 2.25 13.17
N ARG A 68 -7.74 2.57 14.09
CA ARG A 68 -7.72 2.01 15.44
C ARG A 68 -8.87 2.49 16.31
N SER A 69 -9.50 3.62 15.97
CA SER A 69 -10.67 4.14 16.68
C SER A 69 -11.97 3.39 16.37
N LEU A 70 -11.99 2.56 15.33
CA LEU A 70 -13.18 1.79 14.96
C LEU A 70 -13.44 0.66 15.98
N PRO A 71 -14.70 0.46 16.41
CA PRO A 71 -15.05 -0.66 17.29
C PRO A 71 -14.97 -1.97 16.51
N TYR A 72 -13.78 -2.58 16.50
CA TYR A 72 -13.42 -3.68 15.60
C TYR A 72 -14.38 -4.87 15.71
N ASP A 73 -14.80 -5.23 16.91
CA ASP A 73 -15.66 -6.40 17.14
C ASP A 73 -17.03 -6.26 16.46
N ASP A 74 -17.55 -5.04 16.36
CA ASP A 74 -18.84 -4.74 15.75
C ASP A 74 -18.79 -4.64 14.21
N LEU A 75 -17.60 -4.75 13.60
CA LEU A 75 -17.43 -4.65 12.16
C LEU A 75 -17.85 -5.96 11.48
N ASP A 76 -18.44 -5.84 10.29
CA ASP A 76 -18.64 -7.00 9.42
C ASP A 76 -17.29 -7.51 8.88
N LYS A 77 -17.29 -8.71 8.30
CA LYS A 77 -16.06 -9.37 7.81
C LYS A 77 -15.30 -8.51 6.79
N ALA A 78 -16.00 -7.82 5.91
CA ALA A 78 -15.38 -7.01 4.87
C ALA A 78 -14.72 -5.76 5.47
N MET A 79 -15.38 -5.10 6.41
CA MET A 79 -14.81 -3.98 7.16
C MET A 79 -13.64 -4.41 8.04
N LYS A 80 -13.69 -5.58 8.68
CA LYS A 80 -12.56 -6.12 9.46
C LYS A 80 -11.32 -6.31 8.59
N SER A 81 -11.49 -6.97 7.44
CA SER A 81 -10.42 -7.14 6.44
C SER A 81 -9.86 -5.80 5.99
N ALA A 82 -10.72 -4.84 5.62
CA ALA A 82 -10.27 -3.51 5.16
C ALA A 82 -9.54 -2.71 6.25
N VAL A 83 -9.99 -2.79 7.51
CA VAL A 83 -9.32 -2.12 8.64
C VAL A 83 -7.95 -2.73 8.91
N ASP A 84 -7.86 -4.06 8.95
CA ASP A 84 -6.57 -4.72 9.17
C ASP A 84 -5.60 -4.49 8.01
N THR A 85 -6.05 -4.57 6.75
CA THR A 85 -5.23 -4.19 5.57
C THR A 85 -4.78 -2.74 5.69
N GLY A 86 -5.69 -1.80 6.02
CA GLY A 86 -5.34 -0.39 6.18
C GLY A 86 -4.30 -0.16 7.27
N ILE A 87 -4.45 -0.78 8.45
CA ILE A 87 -3.45 -0.64 9.52
C ILE A 87 -2.11 -1.28 9.11
N GLY A 88 -2.14 -2.47 8.52
CA GLY A 88 -0.96 -3.16 8.02
C GLY A 88 -0.19 -2.31 7.00
N SER A 89 -0.88 -1.76 6.00
CA SER A 89 -0.29 -0.88 4.99
C SER A 89 0.31 0.39 5.61
N ALA A 90 -0.39 1.06 6.52
CA ALA A 90 0.14 2.26 7.15
C ALA A 90 1.39 1.98 8.00
N LEU A 91 1.42 0.85 8.74
CA LEU A 91 2.60 0.42 9.49
C LEU A 91 3.77 0.07 8.56
N SER A 92 3.49 -0.64 7.45
CA SER A 92 4.50 -0.94 6.42
C SER A 92 5.10 0.32 5.81
N SER A 93 4.27 1.29 5.43
CA SER A 93 4.73 2.57 4.87
C SER A 93 5.55 3.40 5.86
N LEU A 94 5.27 3.26 7.16
CA LEU A 94 6.06 3.87 8.23
C LEU A 94 7.32 3.05 8.58
N GLU A 95 7.49 1.86 8.01
CA GLU A 95 8.54 0.87 8.33
C GLU A 95 8.58 0.49 9.82
N ARG A 96 7.39 0.31 10.44
CA ARG A 96 7.25 0.04 11.87
C ARG A 96 6.63 -1.30 12.18
N ASP A 97 7.04 -1.85 13.32
CA ASP A 97 6.49 -3.07 13.94
C ASP A 97 6.18 -4.19 12.93
N PRO A 98 7.20 -4.86 12.38
CA PRO A 98 6.98 -5.93 11.40
C PRO A 98 6.19 -7.11 11.96
N ARG A 99 6.08 -7.26 13.29
CA ARG A 99 5.22 -8.29 13.90
C ARG A 99 3.76 -7.90 13.78
N GLU A 100 3.40 -6.68 14.18
CA GLU A 100 2.03 -6.20 14.03
C GLU A 100 1.62 -6.16 12.55
N VAL A 101 2.50 -5.69 11.65
CA VAL A 101 2.24 -5.72 10.20
C VAL A 101 1.83 -7.12 9.75
N ARG A 102 2.61 -8.15 10.13
CA ARG A 102 2.29 -9.53 9.78
C ARG A 102 0.94 -9.96 10.32
N GLU A 103 0.69 -9.75 11.61
CA GLU A 103 -0.56 -10.17 12.26
C GLU A 103 -1.78 -9.49 11.64
N ARG A 104 -1.67 -8.21 11.26
CA ARG A 104 -2.71 -7.45 10.58
C ARG A 104 -3.04 -8.07 9.23
N PHE A 105 -2.04 -8.29 8.38
CA PHE A 105 -2.27 -8.89 7.08
C PHE A 105 -2.71 -10.35 7.16
N GLU A 106 -2.25 -11.14 8.14
CA GLU A 106 -2.74 -12.50 8.38
C GLU A 106 -4.23 -12.52 8.76
N ARG A 107 -4.67 -11.58 9.63
CA ARG A 107 -6.10 -11.42 9.92
C ARG A 107 -6.90 -10.98 8.70
N ALA A 108 -6.37 -10.09 7.87
CA ALA A 108 -7.01 -9.71 6.62
C ALA A 108 -7.10 -10.90 5.64
N ALA A 109 -6.03 -11.70 5.53
CA ALA A 109 -5.94 -12.89 4.68
C ALA A 109 -6.96 -13.97 5.04
N ALA A 110 -7.39 -14.04 6.31
CA ALA A 110 -8.43 -14.96 6.76
C ALA A 110 -9.80 -14.71 6.10
N PHE A 111 -10.01 -13.52 5.52
CA PHE A 111 -11.23 -13.17 4.78
C PHE A 111 -11.06 -13.24 3.25
N GLY A 112 -9.82 -13.26 2.77
CA GLY A 112 -9.49 -13.35 1.35
C GLY A 112 -8.00 -13.11 1.13
N ARG A 113 -7.36 -13.94 0.30
CA ARG A 113 -5.98 -13.73 -0.12
C ARG A 113 -6.00 -12.85 -1.37
N TYR A 114 -5.26 -11.74 -1.33
CA TYR A 114 -5.07 -10.82 -2.43
C TYR A 114 -3.58 -10.46 -2.54
N PRO A 115 -3.08 -10.11 -3.73
CA PRO A 115 -1.66 -9.80 -3.93
C PRO A 115 -1.10 -8.80 -2.92
N GLU A 116 -1.83 -7.71 -2.65
CA GLU A 116 -1.43 -6.65 -1.72
C GLU A 116 -1.29 -7.16 -0.27
N ILE A 117 -2.16 -8.09 0.15
CA ILE A 117 -2.08 -8.70 1.48
C ILE A 117 -0.86 -9.62 1.56
N LEU A 118 -0.63 -10.43 0.54
CA LEU A 118 0.49 -11.36 0.51
C LEU A 118 1.83 -10.63 0.44
N LEU A 119 1.91 -9.55 -0.34
CA LEU A 119 3.08 -8.66 -0.37
C LEU A 119 3.31 -8.02 1.00
N GLY A 120 2.26 -7.54 1.67
CA GLY A 120 2.34 -7.04 3.04
C GLY A 120 2.96 -8.05 4.02
N ILE A 121 2.53 -9.32 3.97
CA ILE A 121 3.11 -10.41 4.78
C ILE A 121 4.55 -10.69 4.35
N ALA A 122 4.85 -10.70 3.04
CA ALA A 122 6.19 -10.94 2.51
C ALA A 122 7.18 -9.87 3.01
N HIS A 123 6.81 -8.60 2.97
CA HIS A 123 7.61 -7.50 3.52
C HIS A 123 7.88 -7.66 5.01
N ALA A 124 6.86 -8.07 5.78
CA ALA A 124 6.98 -8.31 7.20
C ALA A 124 7.92 -9.49 7.50
N GLU A 125 7.76 -10.62 6.80
CA GLU A 125 8.62 -11.80 6.94
C GLU A 125 10.08 -11.50 6.57
N LEU A 126 10.31 -10.68 5.53
CA LEU A 126 11.65 -10.22 5.17
C LEU A 126 12.27 -9.37 6.30
N SER A 127 11.50 -8.43 6.87
CA SER A 127 11.93 -7.62 8.02
C SER A 127 12.14 -8.43 9.31
N LEU A 128 11.49 -9.59 9.44
CA LEU A 128 11.66 -10.53 10.55
C LEU A 128 12.82 -11.52 10.33
N GLY A 129 13.61 -11.36 9.26
CA GLY A 129 14.77 -12.22 8.97
C GLY A 129 14.39 -13.59 8.42
N ARG A 130 13.23 -13.71 7.74
CA ARG A 130 12.71 -14.97 7.19
C ARG A 130 12.60 -14.90 5.65
N PRO A 131 13.72 -14.74 4.94
CA PRO A 131 13.72 -14.48 3.50
C PRO A 131 13.08 -15.60 2.68
N GLY A 132 13.21 -16.87 3.10
CA GLY A 132 12.58 -18.00 2.40
C GLY A 132 11.05 -18.00 2.45
N GLN A 133 10.46 -17.57 3.57
CA GLN A 133 9.01 -17.42 3.68
C GLN A 133 8.54 -16.17 2.91
N ALA A 134 9.31 -15.09 2.99
CA ALA A 134 9.05 -13.86 2.25
C ALA A 134 9.02 -14.11 0.73
N GLN A 135 10.01 -14.82 0.20
CA GLN A 135 10.08 -15.14 -1.23
C GLN A 135 8.89 -15.99 -1.69
N ARG A 136 8.51 -17.02 -0.94
CA ARG A 136 7.33 -17.85 -1.28
C ARG A 136 6.04 -17.03 -1.38
N LEU A 137 5.83 -16.12 -0.43
CA LEU A 137 4.64 -15.26 -0.42
C LEU A 137 4.67 -14.24 -1.55
N PHE A 138 5.83 -13.69 -1.87
CA PHE A 138 6.03 -12.82 -3.02
C PHE A 138 5.71 -13.57 -4.32
N ASP A 139 6.28 -14.75 -4.53
CA ASP A 139 6.03 -15.57 -5.72
C ASP A 139 4.55 -15.94 -5.83
N GLU A 140 3.90 -16.29 -4.72
CA GLU A 140 2.46 -16.53 -4.70
C GLU A 140 1.70 -15.28 -5.15
N ALA A 141 1.99 -14.11 -4.55
CA ALA A 141 1.33 -12.84 -4.87
C ALA A 141 1.44 -12.47 -6.36
N MET A 142 2.63 -12.63 -6.94
CA MET A 142 2.89 -12.29 -8.35
C MET A 142 2.25 -13.26 -9.34
N ASN A 143 1.95 -14.49 -8.91
CA ASN A 143 1.26 -15.49 -9.72
C ASN A 143 -0.27 -15.48 -9.55
N MET A 144 -0.81 -14.65 -8.65
CA MET A 144 -2.26 -14.50 -8.52
C MET A 144 -2.82 -13.71 -9.71
N PRO A 145 -3.99 -14.10 -10.26
CA PRO A 145 -4.68 -13.26 -11.22
C PRO A 145 -4.93 -11.88 -10.61
N SER A 146 -4.48 -10.82 -11.29
CA SER A 146 -4.74 -9.43 -10.93
C SER A 146 -6.25 -9.15 -10.95
N GLY A 147 -6.92 -9.42 -9.83
CA GLY A 147 -8.39 -9.46 -9.74
C GLY A 147 -8.96 -9.31 -8.33
N GLY A 148 -8.16 -8.85 -7.36
CA GLY A 148 -8.62 -8.60 -6.00
C GLY A 148 -9.57 -7.41 -5.92
N SER A 149 -10.85 -7.64 -5.65
CA SER A 149 -11.82 -6.59 -5.35
C SER A 149 -12.09 -6.57 -3.86
N ILE A 150 -11.63 -5.53 -3.15
CA ILE A 150 -12.11 -5.23 -1.80
C ILE A 150 -13.58 -4.79 -1.95
N LYS A 151 -14.50 -5.66 -1.57
CA LYS A 151 -15.92 -5.30 -1.46
C LYS A 151 -16.10 -4.42 -0.23
N LEU A 152 -16.10 -3.10 -0.41
CA LEU A 152 -16.66 -2.19 0.57
C LEU A 152 -18.20 -2.31 0.54
N SER A 153 -18.74 -3.42 1.04
CA SER A 153 -20.19 -3.66 1.03
C SER A 153 -20.86 -2.92 2.19
N GLY A 154 -21.30 -1.69 1.93
CA GLY A 154 -22.24 -0.98 2.78
C GLY A 154 -23.26 -0.28 1.88
N SER A 155 -24.44 -0.90 1.72
CA SER A 155 -25.53 -0.55 0.79
C SER A 155 -25.34 -1.04 -0.65
N GLY A 156 -26.41 -1.60 -1.25
CA GLY A 156 -26.46 -2.26 -2.55
C GLY A 156 -26.20 -1.37 -3.78
N THR A 157 -25.16 -0.55 -3.73
CA THR A 157 -24.67 0.26 -4.84
C THR A 157 -23.15 0.13 -4.90
N GLY A 158 -22.68 -0.76 -5.79
CA GLY A 158 -21.36 -0.68 -6.39
C GLY A 158 -20.22 -1.37 -5.64
N THR A 159 -19.80 -2.51 -6.16
CA THR A 159 -18.40 -2.94 -6.08
C THR A 159 -17.55 -1.85 -6.76
N LEU A 160 -17.03 -0.90 -5.98
CA LEU A 160 -16.10 0.07 -6.53
C LEU A 160 -14.79 -0.65 -6.84
N ARG A 161 -14.60 -0.94 -8.11
CA ARG A 161 -13.39 -1.56 -8.64
C ARG A 161 -12.27 -0.51 -8.60
N TYR A 162 -11.55 -0.46 -7.48
CA TYR A 162 -10.33 0.35 -7.25
C TYR A 162 -9.09 -0.24 -7.92
N SER A 163 -9.27 -0.95 -9.05
CA SER A 163 -8.22 -1.79 -9.63
C SER A 163 -6.94 -1.02 -9.96
N GLY A 164 -7.05 0.24 -10.39
CA GLY A 164 -5.86 1.04 -10.71
C GLY A 164 -5.01 1.42 -9.50
N PHE A 165 -5.60 1.68 -8.34
CA PHE A 165 -4.81 1.99 -7.13
C PHE A 165 -4.21 0.74 -6.51
N VAL A 166 -4.96 -0.36 -6.53
CA VAL A 166 -4.45 -1.67 -6.09
C VAL A 166 -3.28 -2.09 -6.98
N GLU A 167 -3.36 -1.86 -8.29
CA GLU A 167 -2.28 -2.15 -9.22
C GLU A 167 -1.05 -1.27 -8.95
N GLN A 168 -1.22 0.04 -8.77
CA GLN A 168 -0.11 0.94 -8.42
C GLN A 168 0.58 0.52 -7.11
N ASP A 169 -0.20 0.25 -6.06
CA ASP A 169 0.34 -0.20 -4.76
C ASP A 169 1.06 -1.55 -4.92
N THR A 170 0.47 -2.49 -5.66
CA THR A 170 1.10 -3.79 -5.94
C THR A 170 2.45 -3.62 -6.62
N LYS A 171 2.56 -2.75 -7.63
CA LYS A 171 3.83 -2.45 -8.31
C LYS A 171 4.84 -1.77 -7.38
N LEU A 172 4.40 -0.81 -6.57
CA LEU A 172 5.23 -0.15 -5.57
C LEU A 172 5.79 -1.16 -4.56
N GLN A 173 4.93 -1.98 -3.95
CA GLN A 173 5.33 -2.98 -2.96
C GLN A 173 6.22 -4.05 -3.60
N ALA A 174 5.85 -4.58 -4.76
CA ALA A 174 6.63 -5.61 -5.43
C ALA A 174 8.01 -5.11 -5.85
N GLY A 175 8.09 -3.92 -6.44
CA GLY A 175 9.36 -3.28 -6.77
C GLY A 175 10.22 -3.03 -5.53
N TRP A 176 9.61 -2.57 -4.44
CA TRP A 176 10.32 -2.40 -3.17
C TRP A 176 10.81 -3.72 -2.57
N PHE A 177 10.04 -4.80 -2.68
CA PHE A 177 10.46 -6.13 -2.26
C PHE A 177 11.69 -6.58 -3.04
N LEU A 178 11.64 -6.48 -4.37
CA LEU A 178 12.73 -6.88 -5.28
C LEU A 178 14.03 -6.12 -4.99
N ALA A 179 13.92 -4.81 -4.73
CA ALA A 179 15.05 -3.99 -4.32
C ALA A 179 15.72 -4.53 -3.05
N ARG A 180 14.93 -4.89 -2.03
CA ARG A 180 15.44 -5.39 -0.75
C ARG A 180 16.09 -6.76 -0.85
N VAL A 181 15.78 -7.55 -1.88
CA VAL A 181 16.41 -8.86 -2.13
C VAL A 181 17.51 -8.81 -3.21
N GLY A 182 17.90 -7.61 -3.65
CA GLY A 182 19.01 -7.41 -4.60
C GLY A 182 18.66 -7.62 -6.08
N ARG A 183 17.37 -7.69 -6.43
CA ARG A 183 16.89 -7.82 -7.82
C ARG A 183 16.63 -6.42 -8.40
N THR A 184 17.70 -5.63 -8.53
CA THR A 184 17.61 -4.19 -8.83
C THR A 184 16.92 -3.88 -10.15
N ASP A 185 17.25 -4.60 -11.24
CA ASP A 185 16.68 -4.28 -12.56
C ASP A 185 15.16 -4.46 -12.60
N GLU A 186 14.68 -5.55 -12.00
CA GLU A 186 13.23 -5.83 -11.89
C GLU A 186 12.54 -4.87 -10.92
N ALA A 187 13.25 -4.46 -9.86
CA ALA A 187 12.76 -3.45 -8.93
C ALA A 187 12.57 -2.08 -9.62
N VAL A 188 13.54 -1.66 -10.43
CA VAL A 188 13.49 -0.40 -11.18
C VAL A 188 12.28 -0.37 -12.10
N ALA A 189 12.08 -1.41 -12.90
CA ALA A 189 10.95 -1.47 -13.83
C ALA A 189 9.59 -1.29 -13.13
N LEU A 190 9.34 -2.02 -12.04
CA LEU A 190 8.07 -1.91 -11.30
C LEU A 190 7.91 -0.56 -10.59
N LEU A 191 8.99 -0.01 -10.05
CA LEU A 191 8.94 1.27 -9.36
C LEU A 191 8.76 2.45 -10.34
N GLU A 192 9.32 2.37 -11.55
CA GLU A 192 9.08 3.36 -12.63
C GLU A 192 7.61 3.37 -13.02
N GLU A 193 7.02 2.20 -13.25
CA GLU A 193 5.58 2.09 -13.54
C GLU A 193 4.71 2.66 -12.41
N ALA A 194 5.09 2.45 -11.15
CA ALA A 194 4.38 3.01 -10.00
C ALA A 194 4.59 4.53 -9.85
N ALA A 195 5.77 5.04 -10.19
CA ALA A 195 6.12 6.46 -10.14
C ALA A 195 5.39 7.27 -11.21
N ASP A 196 5.26 6.73 -12.41
CA ASP A 196 4.62 7.35 -13.57
C ASP A 196 3.10 7.13 -13.62
N TRP A 197 2.53 6.57 -12.55
CA TRP A 197 1.10 6.31 -12.50
C TRP A 197 0.28 7.59 -12.72
N PRO A 198 -0.77 7.57 -13.58
CA PRO A 198 -1.45 8.80 -14.01
C PRO A 198 -2.11 9.58 -12.88
N ILE A 199 -2.56 8.89 -11.84
CA ILE A 199 -3.21 9.52 -10.69
C ILE A 199 -2.16 9.81 -9.62
N GLN A 200 -1.82 11.08 -9.45
CA GLN A 200 -0.82 11.53 -8.49
C GLN A 200 -1.29 11.28 -7.05
N SER A 201 -0.50 10.50 -6.32
CA SER A 201 -0.67 10.20 -4.89
C SER A 201 0.71 10.10 -4.21
N SER A 202 0.73 9.97 -2.89
CA SER A 202 1.96 9.70 -2.14
C SER A 202 2.69 8.42 -2.57
N MET A 203 2.00 7.47 -3.21
CA MET A 203 2.65 6.28 -3.78
C MET A 203 3.58 6.62 -4.95
N ASN A 204 3.25 7.64 -5.75
CA ASN A 204 4.14 8.13 -6.80
C ASN A 204 5.42 8.70 -6.19
N ASP A 205 5.27 9.54 -5.17
CA ASP A 205 6.40 10.18 -4.49
C ASP A 205 7.26 9.14 -3.77
N GLU A 206 6.63 8.16 -3.14
CA GLU A 206 7.34 7.04 -2.50
C GLU A 206 8.08 6.18 -3.52
N ALA A 207 7.46 5.85 -4.66
CA ALA A 207 8.13 5.12 -5.74
C ALA A 207 9.37 5.87 -6.26
N LYS A 208 9.24 7.18 -6.51
CA LYS A 208 10.35 8.05 -6.93
C LYS A 208 11.46 8.12 -5.88
N LYS A 209 11.09 8.21 -4.61
CA LYS A 209 12.04 8.20 -3.49
C LYS A 209 12.80 6.88 -3.43
N ARG A 210 12.13 5.74 -3.61
CA ARG A 210 12.78 4.42 -3.64
C ARG A 210 13.71 4.28 -4.85
N LEU A 211 13.26 4.68 -6.04
CA LEU A 211 14.09 4.70 -7.25
C LEU A 211 15.38 5.52 -7.05
N ALA A 212 15.27 6.71 -6.47
CA ALA A 212 16.42 7.57 -6.21
C ALA A 212 17.43 6.95 -5.23
N GLY A 213 17.01 6.00 -4.40
CA GLY A 213 17.87 5.28 -3.47
C GLY A 213 18.50 4.00 -4.03
N LEU A 214 18.14 3.57 -5.25
CA LEU A 214 18.72 2.37 -5.86
C LEU A 214 20.06 2.68 -6.54
N PRO A 215 21.02 1.74 -6.52
CA PRO A 215 22.23 1.86 -7.31
C PRO A 215 21.83 1.91 -8.79
N ARG A 216 22.25 2.96 -9.49
CA ARG A 216 22.02 3.04 -10.94
C ARG A 216 22.85 1.96 -11.63
N PRO A 217 22.30 1.23 -12.61
CA PRO A 217 23.13 0.43 -13.49
C PRO A 217 24.16 1.37 -14.13
N PRO A 218 25.40 0.92 -14.36
CA PRO A 218 26.39 1.71 -15.06
C PRO A 218 25.79 2.13 -16.42
N SER A 219 25.75 3.43 -16.68
CA SER A 219 25.29 3.96 -17.96
C SER A 219 26.15 3.38 -19.07
N HIS A 220 25.53 2.76 -20.06
CA HIS A 220 26.20 2.31 -21.29
C HIS A 220 26.74 3.47 -22.16
N ASP A 221 26.70 4.71 -21.65
CA ASP A 221 27.20 5.91 -22.31
C ASP A 221 28.64 6.28 -21.91
N ASP A 222 29.26 5.58 -20.96
CA ASP A 222 30.70 5.70 -20.71
C ASP A 222 31.46 4.72 -21.61
N ASP A 223 31.55 5.07 -22.90
CA ASP A 223 32.50 4.54 -23.89
C ASP A 223 33.94 4.99 -23.56
N ASP A 224 34.35 4.95 -22.29
CA ASP A 224 35.76 5.02 -21.92
C ASP A 224 36.34 3.61 -22.09
N PRO A 225 37.29 3.39 -23.02
CA PRO A 225 37.92 2.09 -23.16
C PRO A 225 38.59 1.71 -21.83
N PRO A 226 38.44 0.46 -21.37
CA PRO A 226 38.93 0.06 -20.06
C PRO A 226 40.45 0.28 -19.98
N PRO A 227 40.97 0.87 -18.89
CA PRO A 227 42.41 0.89 -18.68
C PRO A 227 42.91 -0.55 -18.54
N VAL A 228 43.82 -0.92 -19.43
CA VAL A 228 44.56 -2.18 -19.38
C VAL A 228 45.40 -2.19 -18.10
N SER A 229 45.08 -3.04 -17.13
CA SER A 229 46.05 -3.60 -16.18
C SER A 229 45.36 -4.54 -15.17
N THR A 230 45.55 -5.85 -15.30
CA THR A 230 46.41 -6.69 -14.43
C THR A 230 46.20 -6.56 -12.92
N GLY A 231 45.58 -7.59 -12.35
CA GLY A 231 46.01 -8.13 -11.04
C GLY A 231 45.05 -7.95 -9.86
N ALA A 232 44.71 -9.09 -9.25
CA ALA A 232 44.22 -9.32 -7.89
C ALA A 232 42.77 -8.90 -7.55
N VAL A 233 41.91 -9.92 -7.47
CA VAL A 233 40.63 -9.88 -6.75
C VAL A 233 40.91 -9.98 -5.25
N VAL A 234 40.68 -8.89 -4.51
CA VAL A 234 40.52 -8.90 -3.06
C VAL A 234 39.02 -8.81 -2.78
N ILE A 235 38.46 -9.83 -2.14
CA ILE A 235 37.07 -9.84 -1.68
C ILE A 235 37.07 -9.13 -0.32
N ASP A 236 36.66 -7.86 -0.30
CA ASP A 236 36.38 -7.14 0.94
C ASP A 236 34.90 -7.22 1.30
N SER A 237 34.64 -7.77 2.48
CA SER A 237 33.34 -7.93 3.11
C SER A 237 32.76 -6.60 3.61
N TRP A 238 31.50 -6.32 3.28
CA TRP A 238 30.72 -5.21 3.85
C TRP A 238 30.42 -5.45 5.35
N PRO A 239 30.52 -4.43 6.24
CA PRO A 239 30.46 -4.65 7.68
C PRO A 239 29.02 -4.69 8.23
N PRO A 240 28.75 -5.42 9.34
CA PRO A 240 27.51 -5.30 10.09
C PRO A 240 27.55 -4.06 11.01
N GLY A 241 26.57 -3.17 10.85
CA GLY A 241 26.32 -2.06 11.78
C GLY A 241 25.73 -2.52 13.12
N PRO A 242 25.84 -1.70 14.20
CA PRO A 242 25.82 -2.20 15.57
C PRO A 242 24.41 -2.41 16.13
N LEU A 243 24.24 -3.54 16.82
CA LEU A 243 23.14 -3.79 17.76
C LEU A 243 23.30 -2.87 18.97
N ARG A 244 22.35 -1.96 19.18
CA ARG A 244 22.17 -1.28 20.48
C ARG A 244 21.22 -2.09 21.35
N ARG A 245 21.65 -2.28 22.59
CA ARG A 245 20.94 -2.94 23.70
C ARG A 245 19.75 -2.12 24.18
#